data_AF-A0A958Y078-F1
#
_entry.id   AF-A0A958Y078-F1
#
_cell.length_a   1.000
_cell.length_b   1.000
_cell.length_c   1.000
_cell.angle_alpha   90.00
_cell.angle_beta   90.00
_cell.angle_gamma   90.00
#
_symmetry.space_group_name_H-M   'P 1'
#
loop_
_entity.id
_entity.type
_entity.pdbx_description
1 polymer ?
#
loop_
_entity_poly.entity_id
_entity_poly.type
_entity_poly.pdbx_seq_one_letter_code
_entity_poly.pdbx_strand_id
1 'polypeptide(L)' 'NGISFPDFADNHGIFWIRKGNTILHSGASLGVSTHLEFDASGKSGYALMTNMDASFDPAGYQEVARLVRQAVEEFLEAN' A
#
# COMPACT_ATOMS: atom_id res chain seq x y z
N ASN A 1 -4.21 -14.74 -7.54
CA ASN A 1 -4.36 -15.96 -6.71
C ASN A 1 -3.10 -16.14 -5.88
N GLY A 2 -3.15 -15.82 -4.59
CA GLY A 2 -2.03 -16.10 -3.69
C GLY A 2 -1.98 -17.58 -3.33
N ILE A 3 -0.82 -18.21 -3.52
CA ILE A 3 -0.52 -19.57 -3.04
C ILE A 3 -0.08 -19.46 -1.58
N SER A 4 -0.69 -20.24 -0.68
CA SER A 4 -0.26 -20.37 0.73
C SER A 4 0.41 -21.71 0.95
N PHE A 5 1.63 -21.71 1.52
CA PHE A 5 2.30 -22.91 2.02
C PHE A 5 2.07 -23.00 3.53
N PRO A 6 1.30 -23.99 4.02
CA PRO A 6 0.93 -24.08 5.45
C PRO A 6 2.11 -24.30 6.40
N ASP A 7 3.28 -24.72 5.89
CA ASP A 7 4.41 -25.18 6.71
C ASP A 7 5.41 -24.07 7.09
N PHE A 8 5.12 -22.78 6.83
CA PHE A 8 6.16 -21.72 6.85
C PHE A 8 5.94 -20.52 7.78
N ALA A 9 4.87 -20.42 8.58
CA ALA A 9 4.76 -19.34 9.58
C ALA A 9 3.77 -19.61 10.74
N ASP A 10 4.18 -19.32 11.97
CA ASP A 10 3.32 -19.36 13.16
C ASP A 10 2.47 -18.08 13.37
N ASN A 11 2.62 -17.07 12.50
CA ASN A 11 1.84 -15.82 12.56
C ASN A 11 1.50 -15.31 11.15
N HIS A 12 0.36 -15.76 10.62
CA HIS A 12 -0.15 -15.38 9.28
C HIS A 12 -0.84 -14.00 9.24
N GLY A 13 -0.65 -13.15 10.27
CA GLY A 13 -1.41 -11.91 10.44
C GLY A 13 -0.69 -10.59 10.08
N ILE A 14 0.60 -10.60 9.74
CA ILE A 14 1.39 -9.35 9.66
C ILE A 14 2.18 -9.26 8.35
N PHE A 15 1.51 -8.90 7.25
CA PHE A 15 2.17 -8.42 6.01
C PHE A 15 2.19 -6.89 5.95
N TRP A 16 2.42 -6.26 7.10
CA TRP A 16 2.53 -4.81 7.22
C TRP A 16 4.00 -4.41 7.25
N ILE A 17 4.37 -3.45 6.41
CA ILE A 17 5.71 -2.88 6.35
C ILE A 17 5.70 -1.62 7.20
N ARG A 18 6.55 -1.57 8.22
CA ARG A 18 6.82 -0.34 8.97
C ARG A 18 8.13 0.28 8.53
N LYS A 19 8.11 1.55 8.14
CA LYS A 19 9.31 2.35 7.87
C LYS A 19 9.18 3.68 8.60
N GLY A 20 9.96 3.85 9.67
CA GLY A 20 9.86 5.02 10.54
C GLY A 20 8.47 5.15 11.17
N ASN A 21 7.81 6.29 10.93
CA ASN A 21 6.45 6.57 11.41
C ASN A 21 5.36 6.10 10.44
N THR A 22 5.70 5.43 9.35
CA THR A 22 4.74 4.97 8.33
C THR A 22 4.52 3.47 8.45
N ILE A 23 3.26 3.05 8.41
CA ILE A 23 2.80 1.66 8.33
C ILE A 23 2.10 1.49 6.97
N LEU A 24 2.47 0.44 6.24
CA LEU A 24 2.00 0.21 4.87
C LEU A 24 1.60 -1.24 4.65
N HIS A 25 0.55 -1.43 3.85
CA HIS A 25 0.23 -2.71 3.23
C HIS A 25 -0.20 -2.47 1.78
N SER A 26 0.31 -3.26 0.85
CA SER A 26 -0.05 -3.15 -0.56
C SER A 26 -0.30 -4.53 -1.14
N GLY A 27 -1.09 -4.56 -2.20
CA GLY A 27 -1.43 -5.77 -2.91
C GLY A 27 -1.61 -5.48 -4.39
N ALA A 28 -1.29 -6.45 -5.22
CA ALA A 28 -1.55 -6.38 -6.65
C ALA A 28 -2.11 -7.73 -7.11
N SER A 29 -3.13 -7.67 -7.96
CA SER A 29 -3.69 -8.79 -8.69
C SER A 29 -4.06 -8.31 -10.09
N LEU A 30 -4.35 -9.24 -11.01
CA LEU A 30 -4.67 -8.94 -12.40
C LEU A 30 -5.67 -7.79 -12.54
N GLY A 31 -5.21 -6.65 -13.05
CA GLY A 31 -5.98 -5.44 -13.31
C GLY A 31 -6.35 -4.60 -12.08
N VAL A 32 -5.85 -4.90 -10.89
CA VAL A 32 -6.15 -4.14 -9.66
C VAL A 32 -4.94 -4.06 -8.74
N SER A 33 -4.63 -2.85 -8.30
CA SER A 33 -3.60 -2.59 -7.29
C SER A 33 -4.19 -1.85 -6.10
N THR A 34 -3.74 -2.21 -4.90
CA THR A 34 -4.12 -1.60 -3.63
C THR A 34 -2.89 -1.10 -2.89
N HIS A 35 -3.05 0.02 -2.19
CA HIS A 35 -2.04 0.61 -1.30
C HIS A 35 -2.78 1.19 -0.09
N LEU A 36 -2.41 0.76 1.10
CA LEU A 36 -2.91 1.28 2.36
C LEU A 36 -1.72 1.78 3.16
N GLU A 37 -1.76 3.04 3.56
CA GLU A 37 -0.68 3.68 4.32
C GLU A 37 -1.26 4.54 5.42
N PHE A 38 -0.69 4.45 6.62
CA PHE A 38 -1.07 5.30 7.74
C PHE A 38 0.11 5.56 8.67
N ASP A 39 0.01 6.63 9.45
CA ASP A 39 1.01 6.97 10.43
C ASP A 39 0.92 6.06 11.67
N ALA A 40 2.03 5.82 12.37
CA ALA A 40 2.07 4.89 13.50
C ALA A 40 1.28 5.35 14.74
N SER A 41 0.85 6.62 14.80
CA SER A 41 -0.09 7.12 15.80
C SER A 41 -1.56 6.84 15.43
N GLY A 42 -1.82 6.41 14.20
CA GLY A 42 -3.15 6.03 13.70
C GLY A 42 -4.09 7.22 13.48
N LYS A 43 -3.56 8.43 13.36
CA LYS A 43 -4.35 9.67 13.22
C LYS A 43 -4.65 10.04 11.77
N SER A 44 -3.82 9.57 10.85
CA SER A 44 -3.81 9.94 9.44
C SER A 44 -3.35 8.78 8.58
N GLY A 45 -3.89 8.71 7.37
CA GLY A 45 -3.59 7.67 6.41
C GLY A 45 -4.53 7.73 5.22
N TYR A 46 -4.27 6.88 4.23
CA TYR A 46 -5.08 6.76 3.03
C TYR A 46 -5.06 5.33 2.48
N ALA A 47 -6.09 5.03 1.69
CA ALA A 47 -6.16 3.84 0.86
C ALA A 47 -6.31 4.26 -0.61
N LEU A 48 -5.52 3.65 -1.49
CA LEU A 48 -5.63 3.75 -2.93
C LEU A 48 -6.01 2.37 -3.48
N MET A 49 -7.06 2.32 -4.28
CA MET A 49 -7.39 1.19 -5.13
C MET A 49 -7.50 1.70 -6.57
N THR A 50 -6.79 1.05 -7.49
CA THR A 50 -6.73 1.49 -8.89
C THR A 50 -6.75 0.29 -9.82
N ASN A 51 -7.24 0.49 -11.04
CA ASN A 51 -7.14 -0.48 -12.13
C ASN A 51 -5.79 -0.42 -12.87
N MET A 52 -4.90 0.49 -12.47
CA MET A 52 -3.49 0.46 -12.89
C MET A 52 -2.83 -0.79 -12.32
N ASP A 53 -2.36 -1.67 -13.21
CA ASP A 53 -1.86 -2.98 -12.83
C ASP A 53 -0.38 -2.92 -12.44
N ALA A 54 -0.07 -3.02 -11.15
CA ALA A 54 1.30 -3.05 -10.65
C ALA A 54 2.06 -4.33 -11.04
N SER A 55 1.36 -5.36 -11.50
CA SER A 55 1.92 -6.65 -11.93
C SER A 55 2.46 -6.58 -13.36
N PHE A 56 1.78 -5.85 -14.27
CA PHE A 56 2.19 -5.73 -15.68
C PHE A 56 2.79 -4.36 -16.04
N ASP A 57 2.39 -3.29 -15.34
CA ASP A 57 2.95 -1.94 -15.49
C ASP A 57 3.34 -1.35 -14.12
N PRO A 58 4.42 -1.87 -13.50
CA PRO A 58 4.88 -1.37 -12.21
C PRO A 58 5.31 0.10 -12.24
N ALA A 59 5.85 0.58 -13.36
CA ALA A 59 6.31 1.95 -13.48
C ALA A 59 5.14 2.95 -13.52
N GLY A 60 4.10 2.66 -14.32
CA GLY A 60 2.89 3.47 -14.38
C GLY A 60 2.15 3.48 -13.04
N TYR A 61 2.04 2.31 -12.38
CA TYR A 61 1.47 2.24 -11.03
C TYR A 61 2.29 3.07 -10.02
N GLN A 62 3.62 2.96 -10.02
CA GLN A 62 4.49 3.71 -9.10
C GLN A 62 4.33 5.23 -9.26
N GLU A 63 4.21 5.72 -10.49
CA GLU A 63 4.00 7.15 -10.73
C GLU A 63 2.64 7.63 -10.21
N VAL A 64 1.57 6.86 -10.45
CA VAL A 64 0.24 7.17 -9.90
C VAL A 64 0.27 7.15 -8.36
N ALA A 65 0.86 6.11 -7.77
CA ALA A 65 0.99 6.00 -6.32
C ALA A 65 1.79 7.17 -5.72
N ARG A 66 2.85 7.61 -6.40
CA ARG A 66 3.66 8.77 -5.99
C ARG A 66 2.86 10.07 -6.03
N LEU A 67 2.12 10.32 -7.11
CA LEU A 67 1.28 11.52 -7.25
C LEU A 67 0.17 11.57 -6.20
N VAL A 68 -0.49 10.43 -5.96
CA VAL A 68 -1.53 10.31 -4.91
C VAL A 68 -0.92 10.56 -3.53
N ARG A 69 0.22 9.92 -3.23
CA ARG A 69 0.93 10.11 -1.96
C ARG A 69 1.25 11.59 -1.72
N GLN A 70 1.83 12.25 -2.73
CA GLN A 70 2.17 13.67 -2.65
C GLN A 70 0.94 14.53 -2.36
N ALA A 71 -0.17 14.31 -3.07
CA ALA A 71 -1.40 15.06 -2.85
C ALA A 71 -2.00 14.85 -1.45
N VAL A 72 -1.89 13.63 -0.90
CA VAL A 72 -2.33 13.33 0.47
C VAL A 72 -1.42 14.00 1.50
N GLU A 73 -0.10 13.94 1.32
CA GLU A 73 0.88 14.60 2.19
C GLU A 73 0.64 16.12 2.21
N GLU A 74 0.47 16.76 1.04
CA GLU A 74 0.12 18.18 0.93
C GLU A 74 -1.21 18.53 1.63
N PHE A 75 -2.23 17.67 1.52
CA PHE A 75 -3.51 17.86 2.21
C PHE A 75 -3.36 17.77 3.74
N LEU A 76 -2.59 16.80 4.23
CA LEU A 76 -2.36 16.60 5.67
C LEU A 76 -1.47 17.69 6.28
N GLU A 77 -0.54 18.29 5.52
CA GLU A 77 0.25 19.42 6.00
C GLU A 77 -0.57 20.72 6.09
N ALA A 78 -1.64 20.82 5.32
CA ALA A 78 -2.51 21.99 5.28
C ALA A 78 -3.64 21.98 6.34
N ASN A 79 -3.84 20.88 7.08
CA ASN A 79 -4.97 20.70 8.03
C ASN A 79 -4.53 20.08 9.36
#